data_AF-A0A2S2KTV7-F1
#
_entry.id   AF-A0A2S2KTV7-F1
#
_cell.length_a   1.000
_cell.length_b   1.000
_cell.length_c   1.000
_cell.angle_alpha   90.00
_cell.angle_beta   90.00
_cell.angle_gamma   90.00
#
_symmetry.space_group_name_H-M   'P 1'
#
loop_
_entity.id
_entity.type
_entity.pdbx_description
1 polymer ?
#
loop_
_entity_poly.entity_id
_entity_poly.type
_entity_poly.pdbx_seq_one_letter_code
_entity_poly.pdbx_strand_id
1 'polypeptide(L)'
;MLLFGSAFAQTPFRDTAGLTKNGIEWCEENYQLYKIMGKDFFEHHKHSIESRLCGNLYNDDLWAYSEHDRYQKLIEQSRMYYNLEIQESVEESKEGIVDTNPVNVKEIPQEIEQQKKEQQQKELNESNIESKSEEVIIESPQIEEVNSEGGGCLIATATYGTELAPQVQLLREIRDNQLMNTHSGASFMAGFNQFYYSFSPIVADMERENPVFKEAVKIGITPLLSSLVILSHAESESEVLGYGIDVILMNVGMYFVAPALLFYGFQKRKDQI
;
A
#
# COMPACT_ATOMS: atom_id res chain seq x y z
N MET A 1 31.30 24.69 10.27
CA MET A 1 30.36 24.86 9.14
C MET A 1 30.85 23.89 8.06
N LEU A 2 30.17 22.81 7.69
CA LEU A 2 28.74 22.61 7.49
C LEU A 2 28.37 21.14 7.76
N LEU A 3 27.25 20.95 8.46
CA LEU A 3 26.54 19.68 8.61
C LEU A 3 25.70 19.48 7.34
N PHE A 4 25.82 18.35 6.64
CA PHE A 4 24.85 17.96 5.63
C PHE A 4 24.25 16.61 6.02
N GLY A 5 22.98 16.66 6.43
CA GLY A 5 22.15 15.50 6.67
C GLY A 5 21.91 14.74 5.37
N SER A 6 22.09 13.44 5.44
CA SER A 6 21.75 12.49 4.39
C SER A 6 20.23 12.44 4.23
N ALA A 7 19.73 13.06 3.17
CA ALA A 7 18.43 12.71 2.60
C ALA A 7 18.54 11.26 2.10
N PHE A 8 17.91 10.34 2.81
CA PHE A 8 17.72 8.98 2.31
C PHE A 8 16.76 9.07 1.12
N ALA A 9 17.27 8.79 -0.08
CA ALA A 9 16.43 8.54 -1.23
C ALA A 9 15.63 7.27 -0.95
N GLN A 10 14.35 7.42 -0.60
CA GLN A 10 13.40 6.30 -0.57
C GLN A 10 13.15 5.88 -2.02
N THR A 11 13.82 4.82 -2.46
CA THR A 11 13.43 4.14 -3.70
C THR A 11 12.17 3.31 -3.44
N PRO A 12 11.29 3.14 -4.44
CA PRO A 12 10.04 2.35 -4.36
C PRO A 12 10.26 0.83 -4.12
N PHE A 13 11.47 0.46 -3.71
CA PHE A 13 12.01 -0.83 -3.28
C PHE A 13 11.08 -1.78 -2.55
N ARG A 14 10.47 -1.20 -1.51
CA ARG A 14 10.35 -1.89 -0.23
C ARG A 14 9.03 -2.64 -0.09
N ASP A 15 8.05 -2.35 -0.93
CA ASP A 15 6.68 -2.83 -0.76
C ASP A 15 6.30 -3.95 -1.75
N THR A 16 7.10 -4.23 -2.80
CA THR A 16 6.77 -5.21 -3.86
C THR A 16 7.67 -6.44 -3.96
N ALA A 17 8.75 -6.52 -3.18
CA ALA A 17 9.72 -7.64 -3.16
C ALA A 17 10.23 -8.06 -4.56
N GLY A 18 10.49 -7.09 -5.45
CA GLY A 18 10.91 -7.29 -6.85
C GLY A 18 10.67 -6.04 -7.71
N LEU A 19 11.01 -6.12 -9.01
CA LEU A 19 10.77 -5.02 -9.96
C LEU A 19 9.28 -4.89 -10.29
N THR A 20 8.79 -3.65 -10.33
CA THR A 20 7.48 -3.31 -10.92
C THR A 20 7.60 -3.18 -12.43
N LYS A 21 6.47 -2.94 -13.12
CA LYS A 21 6.49 -2.66 -14.58
C LYS A 21 7.46 -1.54 -14.94
N ASN A 22 7.42 -0.42 -14.20
CA ASN A 22 8.33 0.71 -14.42
C ASN A 22 9.79 0.32 -14.16
N GLY A 23 10.05 -0.63 -13.25
CA GLY A 23 11.37 -1.20 -13.02
C GLY A 23 11.88 -2.00 -14.22
N ILE A 24 11.02 -2.80 -14.87
CA ILE A 24 11.37 -3.51 -16.11
C ILE A 24 11.61 -2.54 -17.25
N GLU A 25 10.76 -1.52 -17.41
CA GLU A 25 10.95 -0.46 -18.42
C GLU A 25 12.29 0.26 -18.20
N TRP A 26 12.63 0.57 -16.94
CA TRP A 26 13.94 1.13 -16.59
C TRP A 26 15.10 0.18 -16.95
N CYS A 27 14.96 -1.13 -16.74
CA CYS A 27 15.95 -2.10 -17.21
C CYS A 27 16.11 -2.03 -18.74
N GLU A 28 15.01 -1.95 -19.50
CA GLU A 28 15.08 -1.90 -20.96
C GLU A 28 15.79 -0.64 -21.48
N GLU A 29 15.47 0.52 -20.91
CA GLU A 29 16.11 1.80 -21.23
C GLU A 29 17.63 1.75 -20.96
N ASN A 30 18.03 1.02 -19.92
CA ASN A 30 19.42 0.93 -19.48
C ASN A 30 20.17 -0.29 -20.00
N TYR A 31 19.54 -1.18 -20.78
CA TYR A 31 20.18 -2.40 -21.27
C TYR A 31 21.35 -2.13 -22.21
N GLN A 32 21.26 -1.09 -23.05
CA GLN A 32 22.37 -0.69 -23.92
C GLN A 32 23.55 -0.16 -23.10
N LEU A 33 23.25 0.61 -22.05
CA LEU A 33 24.24 1.14 -21.13
C LEU A 33 24.97 0.00 -20.40
N TYR A 34 24.23 -0.99 -19.91
CA TYR A 34 24.79 -2.21 -19.31
C TYR A 34 25.73 -2.95 -20.26
N LYS A 35 25.34 -3.15 -21.53
CA LYS A 35 26.20 -3.83 -22.52
C LYS A 35 27.51 -3.10 -22.81
N ILE A 36 27.53 -1.76 -22.68
CA ILE A 36 28.72 -0.95 -22.93
C ILE A 36 29.61 -0.90 -21.68
N MET A 37 29.00 -0.73 -20.49
CA MET A 37 29.72 -0.52 -19.23
C MET A 37 30.12 -1.82 -18.53
N GLY A 38 29.43 -2.94 -18.79
CA GLY A 38 29.69 -4.20 -18.11
C GLY A 38 29.59 -4.07 -16.60
N LYS A 39 30.66 -4.40 -15.86
CA LYS A 39 30.69 -4.34 -14.39
C LYS A 39 30.57 -2.91 -13.84
N ASP A 40 31.02 -1.90 -14.59
CA ASP A 40 30.95 -0.50 -14.16
C ASP A 40 29.51 0.04 -14.16
N PHE A 41 28.57 -0.69 -14.76
CA PHE A 41 27.14 -0.37 -14.73
C PHE A 41 26.59 -0.28 -13.30
N PHE A 42 27.01 -1.19 -12.42
CA PHE A 42 26.51 -1.24 -11.05
C PHE A 42 27.08 -0.09 -10.21
N GLU A 43 28.37 0.23 -10.40
CA GLU A 43 29.01 1.40 -9.79
C GLU A 43 28.32 2.71 -10.22
N HIS A 44 28.02 2.84 -11.52
CA HIS A 44 27.31 4.01 -12.06
C HIS A 44 25.94 4.21 -11.38
N HIS A 45 25.25 3.11 -11.07
CA HIS A 45 23.97 3.10 -10.38
C HIS A 45 24.09 2.87 -8.87
N LYS A 46 25.28 3.04 -8.29
CA LYS A 46 25.55 2.97 -6.85
C LYS A 46 25.10 1.66 -6.21
N HIS A 47 25.24 0.55 -6.93
CA HIS A 47 24.83 -0.80 -6.54
C HIS A 47 23.38 -0.86 -6.05
N SER A 48 22.51 -0.04 -6.63
CA SER A 48 21.10 -0.05 -6.27
C SER A 48 20.50 -1.43 -6.53
N ILE A 49 19.52 -1.83 -5.72
CA ILE A 49 18.88 -3.15 -5.86
C ILE A 49 18.30 -3.33 -7.27
N GLU A 50 17.74 -2.27 -7.84
CA GLU A 50 17.22 -2.20 -9.20
C GLU A 50 18.29 -2.54 -10.23
N SER A 51 19.45 -1.90 -10.13
CA SER A 51 20.56 -2.15 -11.06
C SER A 51 21.04 -3.59 -10.99
N ARG A 52 21.11 -4.18 -9.79
CA ARG A 52 21.50 -5.58 -9.58
C ARG A 52 20.47 -6.55 -10.15
N LEU A 53 19.18 -6.33 -9.88
CA LEU A 53 18.08 -7.12 -10.42
C LEU A 53 18.01 -7.06 -11.94
N CYS A 54 18.19 -5.88 -12.54
CA CYS A 54 18.29 -5.76 -13.99
C CYS A 54 19.50 -6.54 -14.52
N GLY A 55 20.64 -6.47 -13.84
CA GLY A 55 21.83 -7.27 -14.17
C GLY A 55 21.53 -8.78 -14.23
N ASN A 56 20.81 -9.30 -13.23
CA ASN A 56 20.40 -10.70 -13.18
C ASN A 56 19.44 -11.03 -14.33
N LEU A 57 18.43 -10.18 -14.58
CA LEU A 57 17.51 -10.35 -15.70
C LEU A 57 18.24 -10.34 -17.05
N TYR A 58 19.16 -9.41 -17.30
CA TYR A 58 19.90 -9.33 -18.57
C TYR A 58 20.70 -10.59 -18.90
N ASN A 59 21.08 -11.35 -17.86
CA ASN A 59 21.86 -12.58 -17.98
C ASN A 59 20.98 -13.86 -17.98
N ASP A 60 19.66 -13.70 -17.80
CA ASP A 60 18.64 -14.75 -17.89
C ASP A 60 18.14 -14.90 -19.34
N ASP A 61 17.88 -16.14 -19.76
CA ASP A 61 17.34 -16.45 -21.08
C ASP A 61 15.95 -15.80 -21.30
N LEU A 62 15.22 -15.55 -20.22
CA LEU A 62 13.92 -14.88 -20.20
C LEU A 62 14.01 -13.43 -20.70
N TRP A 63 15.18 -12.78 -20.67
CA TRP A 63 15.33 -11.42 -21.19
C TRP A 63 15.01 -11.30 -22.67
N ALA A 64 15.38 -12.32 -23.44
CA ALA A 64 15.16 -12.38 -24.89
C ALA A 64 13.75 -12.86 -25.27
N TYR A 65 12.95 -13.31 -24.30
CA TYR A 65 11.57 -13.73 -24.52
C TYR A 65 10.71 -12.54 -24.99
N SER A 66 9.83 -12.75 -25.97
CA SER A 66 9.11 -11.65 -26.65
C SER A 66 7.61 -11.87 -26.83
N GLU A 67 6.98 -12.79 -26.08
CA GLU A 67 5.53 -12.98 -26.16
C GLU A 67 4.76 -11.94 -25.32
N HIS A 68 3.43 -11.96 -25.42
CA HIS A 68 2.53 -10.98 -24.83
C HIS A 68 2.62 -10.90 -23.30
N ASP A 69 3.01 -11.98 -22.63
CA ASP A 69 3.16 -12.07 -21.17
C ASP A 69 4.59 -11.78 -20.67
N ARG A 70 5.49 -11.32 -21.54
CA ARG A 70 6.89 -11.05 -21.22
C ARG A 70 7.09 -10.21 -19.96
N TYR A 71 6.38 -9.09 -19.82
CA TYR A 71 6.53 -8.22 -18.65
C TYR A 71 6.14 -8.92 -17.35
N GLN A 72 5.08 -9.73 -17.38
CA GLN A 72 4.66 -10.49 -16.19
C GLN A 72 5.72 -11.50 -15.80
N LYS A 73 6.24 -12.27 -16.77
CA LYS A 73 7.32 -13.23 -16.49
C LYS A 73 8.58 -12.54 -15.95
N LEU A 74 8.98 -11.40 -16.52
CA LEU A 74 10.15 -10.65 -16.05
C LEU A 74 9.95 -10.07 -14.64
N ILE A 75 8.74 -9.58 -14.33
CA ILE A 75 8.38 -9.13 -12.99
C ILE A 75 8.46 -10.29 -12.00
N GLU A 76 7.86 -11.44 -12.31
CA GLU A 76 7.92 -12.63 -11.46
C GLU A 76 9.35 -13.14 -11.26
N GLN A 77 10.14 -13.21 -12.34
CA GLN A 77 11.55 -13.59 -12.28
C GLN A 77 12.36 -12.61 -11.41
N SER A 78 12.08 -11.30 -11.50
CA SER A 78 12.76 -10.30 -10.69
C SER A 78 12.48 -10.45 -9.19
N ARG A 79 11.29 -10.95 -8.81
CA ARG A 79 10.96 -11.24 -7.41
C ARG A 79 11.81 -12.39 -6.87
N MET A 80 12.05 -13.41 -7.68
CA MET A 80 12.97 -14.49 -7.31
C MET A 80 14.39 -13.96 -7.10
N TYR A 81 14.90 -13.13 -8.01
CA TYR A 81 16.22 -12.52 -7.85
C TYR A 81 16.32 -11.58 -6.66
N TYR A 82 15.26 -10.83 -6.35
CA TYR A 82 15.22 -9.99 -5.16
C TYR A 82 15.38 -10.82 -3.90
N ASN A 83 14.64 -11.93 -3.78
CA ASN A 83 14.76 -12.80 -2.62
C ASN A 83 16.16 -13.39 -2.47
N LEU A 84 16.80 -13.76 -3.58
CA LEU A 84 18.19 -14.25 -3.56
C LEU A 84 19.17 -13.16 -3.12
N GLU A 85 19.05 -11.93 -3.62
CA GLU A 85 19.92 -10.80 -3.23
C GLU A 85 19.78 -10.49 -1.73
N ILE A 86 18.55 -10.55 -1.21
CA ILE A 86 18.32 -10.34 0.23
C ILE A 86 18.89 -11.51 1.04
N GLN A 87 18.74 -12.75 0.59
CA GLN A 87 19.30 -13.92 1.28
C GLN A 87 20.82 -13.89 1.34
N GLU A 88 21.47 -13.63 0.20
CA GLU A 88 22.92 -13.48 0.10
C GLU A 88 23.41 -12.33 0.99
N SER A 89 22.76 -11.16 0.94
CA SER A 89 23.12 -10.04 1.82
C SER A 89 23.01 -10.39 3.31
N VAL A 90 22.00 -11.19 3.69
CA VAL A 90 21.85 -11.67 5.07
C VAL A 90 22.96 -12.64 5.46
N GLU A 91 23.38 -13.53 4.55
CA GLU A 91 24.49 -14.46 4.79
C GLU A 91 25.83 -13.75 4.90
N GLU A 92 26.13 -12.85 3.97
CA GLU A 92 27.32 -12.00 3.99
C GLU A 92 27.42 -11.19 5.28
N SER A 93 26.29 -10.64 5.76
CA SER A 93 26.26 -9.89 7.01
C SER A 93 26.64 -10.73 8.23
N LYS A 94 26.35 -12.04 8.20
CA LYS A 94 26.75 -12.98 9.27
C LYS A 94 28.23 -13.31 9.20
N GLU A 95 28.80 -13.34 8.00
CA GLU A 95 30.23 -13.64 7.76
C GLU A 95 31.11 -12.37 7.80
N GLY A 96 30.50 -11.18 7.81
CA GLY A 96 31.20 -9.90 7.79
C GLY A 96 31.78 -9.54 6.41
N ILE A 97 31.22 -10.12 5.35
CA ILE A 97 31.60 -9.88 3.96
C ILE A 97 30.71 -8.77 3.39
N VAL A 98 31.23 -8.01 2.42
CA VAL A 98 30.44 -7.05 1.65
C VAL A 98 30.68 -7.36 0.17
N ASP A 99 29.72 -8.01 -0.49
CA ASP A 99 29.75 -8.19 -1.94
C ASP A 99 29.00 -7.07 -2.65
N THR A 100 29.67 -6.49 -3.64
CA THR A 100 29.15 -5.43 -4.48
C THR A 100 28.55 -5.95 -5.79
N ASN A 101 28.75 -7.24 -6.10
CA ASN A 101 28.23 -7.88 -7.29
C ASN A 101 26.78 -8.38 -7.10
N PRO A 102 26.00 -8.46 -8.18
CA PRO A 102 24.71 -9.16 -8.14
C PRO A 102 24.88 -10.67 -7.97
N VAL A 103 23.86 -11.32 -7.42
CA VAL A 103 23.77 -12.76 -7.23
C VAL A 103 24.06 -13.50 -8.53
N ASN A 104 25.07 -14.37 -8.54
CA ASN A 104 25.34 -15.23 -9.69
C ASN A 104 24.49 -16.50 -9.68
N VAL A 105 23.32 -16.44 -10.33
CA VAL A 105 22.35 -17.56 -10.34
C VAL A 105 22.86 -18.80 -11.09
N LYS A 106 23.92 -18.68 -11.90
CA LYS A 106 24.51 -19.81 -12.65
C LYS A 106 25.38 -20.75 -11.79
N GLU A 107 25.71 -20.37 -10.56
CA GLU A 107 26.56 -21.16 -9.64
C GLU A 107 25.82 -21.73 -8.43
N ILE A 108 24.50 -21.56 -8.34
CA ILE A 108 23.72 -22.05 -7.20
C ILE A 108 23.40 -23.55 -7.36
N PRO A 109 23.72 -24.42 -6.37
CA PRO A 109 23.55 -25.87 -6.49
C PRO A 109 22.10 -26.31 -6.80
N GLN A 110 21.98 -27.49 -7.42
CA GLN A 110 20.77 -28.12 -7.98
C GLN A 110 19.56 -28.30 -7.03
N GLU A 111 19.63 -27.82 -5.78
CA GLU A 111 18.52 -27.82 -4.82
C GLU A 111 17.38 -26.84 -5.21
N ILE A 112 17.68 -25.73 -5.90
CA ILE A 112 16.65 -24.76 -6.30
C ILE A 112 15.73 -25.31 -7.41
N GLU A 113 16.24 -26.17 -8.29
CA GLU A 113 15.39 -26.80 -9.32
C GLU A 113 14.40 -27.81 -8.71
N GLN A 114 14.75 -28.40 -7.57
CA GLN A 114 13.86 -29.25 -6.80
C GLN A 114 12.83 -28.43 -6.00
N GLN A 115 13.23 -27.29 -5.46
CA GLN A 115 12.31 -26.34 -4.82
C GLN A 115 11.32 -25.72 -5.82
N LYS A 116 11.74 -25.45 -7.07
CA LYS A 116 10.84 -25.01 -8.16
C LYS A 116 9.76 -26.05 -8.47
N LYS A 117 10.10 -27.34 -8.46
CA LYS A 117 9.12 -28.43 -8.67
C LYS A 117 8.17 -28.60 -7.48
N GLU A 118 8.65 -28.43 -6.25
CA GLU A 118 7.82 -28.50 -5.05
C GLU A 118 6.87 -27.29 -4.91
N GLN A 119 7.30 -26.10 -5.35
CA GLN A 119 6.46 -24.89 -5.40
C GLN A 119 5.37 -24.99 -6.46
N GLN A 120 5.69 -25.48 -7.66
CA GLN A 120 4.71 -25.69 -8.74
C GLN A 120 3.67 -26.76 -8.36
N GLN A 121 4.03 -27.70 -7.48
CA GLN A 121 3.12 -28.71 -6.94
C GLN A 121 2.32 -28.21 -5.73
N LYS A 122 2.79 -27.18 -5.02
CA LYS A 122 1.99 -26.46 -4.00
C LYS A 122 0.93 -25.57 -4.65
N GLU A 123 1.22 -24.90 -5.76
CA GLU A 123 0.24 -24.11 -6.52
C GLU A 123 -0.93 -24.97 -7.05
N LEU A 124 -0.68 -26.22 -7.46
CA LEU A 124 -1.74 -27.16 -7.85
C LEU A 124 -2.58 -27.67 -6.67
N ASN A 125 -2.08 -27.56 -5.44
CA ASN A 125 -2.74 -28.04 -4.24
C ASN A 125 -3.45 -26.92 -3.46
N GLU A 126 -3.02 -25.66 -3.62
CA GLU A 126 -3.67 -24.44 -3.11
C GLU A 126 -4.90 -24.01 -3.93
N SER A 127 -5.20 -24.67 -5.06
CA SER A 127 -6.54 -24.57 -5.67
C SER A 127 -7.64 -25.23 -4.79
N ASN A 128 -7.24 -25.97 -3.77
CA ASN A 128 -8.10 -26.48 -2.72
C ASN A 128 -7.69 -25.80 -1.40
N ILE A 129 -8.64 -25.29 -0.62
CA ILE A 129 -8.40 -24.62 0.67
C ILE A 129 -8.07 -23.13 0.52
N GLU A 130 -9.06 -22.42 -0.03
CA GLU A 130 -9.70 -21.31 0.68
C GLU A 130 -9.24 -21.14 2.14
N SER A 131 -8.27 -20.25 2.37
CA SER A 131 -8.33 -19.33 3.50
C SER A 131 -7.21 -18.30 3.43
N LYS A 132 -7.67 -17.05 3.31
CA LYS A 132 -7.23 -15.90 4.10
C LYS A 132 -5.78 -15.43 3.87
N SER A 133 -5.56 -14.43 2.99
CA SER A 133 -5.88 -13.00 3.19
C SER A 133 -4.90 -12.34 4.19
N GLU A 134 -4.37 -11.14 3.99
CA GLU A 134 -4.86 -9.99 3.23
C GLU A 134 -3.71 -8.95 3.14
N GLU A 135 -3.55 -8.26 1.99
CA GLU A 135 -3.69 -6.79 1.88
C GLU A 135 -2.34 -6.02 2.08
N VAL A 136 -2.00 -4.90 1.43
CA VAL A 136 -2.81 -3.70 1.14
C VAL A 136 -2.23 -2.92 -0.07
N ILE A 137 -3.13 -2.47 -0.93
CA ILE A 137 -2.91 -1.43 -1.95
C ILE A 137 -3.28 -0.06 -1.33
N ILE A 138 -2.53 0.99 -1.66
CA ILE A 138 -2.91 2.40 -1.44
C ILE A 138 -3.23 3.05 -2.78
N GLU A 139 -4.32 3.81 -2.79
CA GLU A 139 -4.97 4.50 -3.90
C GLU A 139 -4.18 5.64 -4.57
N SER A 140 -4.61 5.89 -5.80
CA SER A 140 -4.25 6.97 -6.73
C SER A 140 -5.21 8.17 -6.63
N PRO A 141 -4.81 9.42 -6.98
CA PRO A 141 -5.71 10.38 -7.62
C PRO A 141 -5.94 9.96 -9.08
N GLN A 142 -7.17 9.58 -9.38
CA GLN A 142 -7.75 9.44 -10.73
C GLN A 142 -7.57 10.76 -11.54
N ILE A 143 -7.69 10.82 -12.87
CA ILE A 143 -8.44 10.03 -13.87
C ILE A 143 -7.62 10.14 -15.17
N GLU A 144 -7.21 9.07 -15.86
CA GLU A 144 -8.09 8.11 -16.52
C GLU A 144 -8.22 6.77 -15.79
N GLU A 145 -9.46 6.28 -15.75
CA GLU A 145 -9.96 5.10 -15.04
C GLU A 145 -9.01 3.90 -15.09
N VAL A 146 -8.36 3.65 -13.96
CA VAL A 146 -7.81 2.33 -13.65
C VAL A 146 -8.52 1.85 -12.39
N ASN A 147 -9.51 0.99 -12.59
CA ASN A 147 -10.07 0.15 -11.54
C ASN A 147 -8.94 -0.75 -10.99
N SER A 148 -8.26 -0.28 -9.93
CA SER A 148 -7.33 -1.08 -9.14
C SER A 148 -8.02 -1.49 -7.84
N GLU A 149 -8.21 -2.79 -7.65
CA GLU A 149 -8.94 -3.46 -6.57
C GLU A 149 -8.25 -3.33 -5.20
N GLY A 150 -8.15 -2.10 -4.69
CA GLY A 150 -7.61 -1.78 -3.37
C GLY A 150 -8.36 -0.61 -2.78
N GLY A 151 -9.35 -0.88 -1.92
CA GLY A 151 -10.18 0.14 -1.34
C GLY A 151 -9.41 0.98 -0.30
N GLY A 152 -9.18 2.26 -0.60
CA GLY A 152 -8.57 3.21 0.31
C GLY A 152 -9.53 4.31 0.78
N CYS A 153 -8.97 5.28 1.52
CA CYS A 153 -9.73 6.32 2.20
C CYS A 153 -9.79 7.63 1.38
N LEU A 154 -10.19 7.57 0.11
CA LEU A 154 -10.28 8.68 -0.86
C LEU A 154 -10.62 10.06 -0.29
N ILE A 155 -11.73 10.17 0.46
CA ILE A 155 -12.18 11.44 1.07
C ILE A 155 -11.16 11.92 2.10
N ALA A 156 -10.76 11.07 3.04
CA ALA A 156 -9.80 11.44 4.08
C ALA A 156 -8.44 11.80 3.47
N THR A 157 -8.00 11.09 2.43
CA THR A 157 -6.79 11.41 1.68
C THR A 157 -6.86 12.76 1.01
N ALA A 158 -7.96 13.09 0.33
CA ALA A 158 -8.15 14.40 -0.27
C ALA A 158 -8.17 15.51 0.80
N THR A 159 -8.80 15.26 1.94
CA THR A 159 -8.88 16.17 3.08
C THR A 159 -7.50 16.42 3.73
N TYR A 160 -6.72 15.37 4.01
CA TYR A 160 -5.44 15.49 4.73
C TYR A 160 -4.22 15.60 3.82
N GLY A 161 -4.41 15.42 2.51
CA GLY A 161 -3.43 15.69 1.45
C GLY A 161 -2.50 14.52 1.11
N THR A 162 -2.47 13.45 1.90
CA THR A 162 -1.68 12.25 1.62
C THR A 162 -2.24 11.03 2.33
N GLU A 163 -2.10 9.87 1.69
CA GLU A 163 -2.42 8.55 2.25
C GLU A 163 -1.54 8.20 3.45
N LEU A 164 -0.38 8.86 3.58
CA LEU A 164 0.53 8.72 4.71
C LEU A 164 0.18 9.67 5.88
N ALA A 165 -0.91 10.42 5.79
CA ALA A 165 -1.30 11.33 6.85
C ALA A 165 -1.67 10.54 8.11
N PRO A 166 -1.30 10.99 9.33
CA PRO A 166 -1.59 10.26 10.56
C PRO A 166 -3.07 9.92 10.75
N GLN A 167 -3.97 10.80 10.29
CA GLN A 167 -5.42 10.60 10.37
C GLN A 167 -5.90 9.48 9.45
N VAL A 168 -5.30 9.35 8.26
CA VAL A 168 -5.63 8.31 7.28
C VAL A 168 -5.06 6.97 7.73
N GLN A 169 -3.84 6.96 8.27
CA GLN A 169 -3.22 5.76 8.81
C GLN A 169 -3.97 5.23 10.04
N LEU A 170 -4.45 6.11 10.92
CA LEU A 170 -5.31 5.74 12.03
C LEU A 170 -6.58 5.01 11.56
N LEU A 171 -7.25 5.50 10.51
CA LEU A 171 -8.41 4.83 9.94
C LEU A 171 -8.09 3.41 9.47
N ARG A 172 -6.94 3.26 8.81
CA ARG A 172 -6.48 1.96 8.29
C ARG A 172 -6.10 1.01 9.41
N GLU A 173 -5.41 1.48 10.44
CA GLU A 173 -5.10 0.67 11.61
C GLU A 173 -6.36 0.18 12.32
N ILE A 174 -7.38 1.03 12.49
CA ILE A 174 -8.66 0.61 13.08
C ILE A 174 -9.37 -0.40 12.17
N ARG A 175 -9.41 -0.14 10.86
CA ARG A 175 -10.03 -1.05 9.89
C ARG A 175 -9.35 -2.41 9.89
N ASP A 176 -8.04 -2.43 9.65
CA ASP A 176 -7.25 -3.64 9.39
C ASP A 176 -7.08 -4.45 10.69
N ASN A 177 -6.77 -3.78 11.81
CA ASN A 177 -6.45 -4.48 13.05
C ASN A 177 -7.67 -4.74 13.94
N GLN A 178 -8.74 -3.93 13.88
CA GLN A 178 -9.89 -4.10 14.77
C GLN A 178 -11.15 -4.58 14.04
N LEU A 179 -11.49 -3.98 12.90
CA LEU A 179 -12.73 -4.34 12.21
C LEU A 179 -12.59 -5.64 11.41
N MET A 180 -11.55 -5.76 10.57
CA MET A 180 -11.36 -6.90 9.68
C MET A 180 -11.04 -8.21 10.41
N ASN A 181 -10.53 -8.12 11.65
CA ASN A 181 -10.29 -9.27 12.51
C ASN A 181 -11.55 -9.84 13.17
N THR A 182 -12.74 -9.24 12.96
CA THR A 182 -14.01 -9.70 13.53
C THR A 182 -15.07 -9.96 12.46
N HIS A 183 -15.98 -10.90 12.69
CA HIS A 183 -17.03 -11.21 11.71
C HIS A 183 -18.00 -10.05 11.50
N SER A 184 -18.38 -9.39 12.60
CA SER A 184 -19.26 -8.22 12.60
C SER A 184 -18.62 -7.02 11.87
N GLY A 185 -17.35 -6.73 12.15
CA GLY A 185 -16.61 -5.65 11.50
C GLY A 185 -16.39 -5.89 10.00
N ALA A 186 -15.96 -7.08 9.60
CA ALA A 186 -15.79 -7.43 8.18
C ALA A 186 -17.10 -7.33 7.40
N SER A 187 -18.21 -7.81 7.97
CA SER A 187 -19.55 -7.71 7.34
C SER A 187 -20.01 -6.25 7.19
N PHE A 188 -19.76 -5.43 8.21
CA PHE A 188 -20.04 -3.99 8.15
C PHE A 188 -19.20 -3.31 7.06
N MET A 189 -17.89 -3.59 7.02
CA MET A 189 -16.97 -3.00 6.04
C MET A 189 -17.33 -3.38 4.60
N ALA A 190 -17.81 -4.61 4.35
CA ALA A 190 -18.27 -5.00 3.03
C ALA A 190 -19.44 -4.12 2.53
N GLY A 191 -20.46 -3.91 3.37
CA GLY A 191 -21.60 -3.05 3.02
C GLY A 191 -21.23 -1.57 2.96
N PHE A 192 -20.39 -1.12 3.90
CA PHE A 192 -19.87 0.25 3.93
C PHE A 192 -19.08 0.57 2.67
N ASN A 193 -18.14 -0.30 2.26
CA ASN A 193 -17.28 -0.09 1.09
C ASN A 193 -18.11 0.08 -0.19
N GLN A 194 -19.12 -0.77 -0.40
CA GLN A 194 -20.00 -0.65 -1.56
C GLN A 194 -20.68 0.71 -1.65
N PHE A 195 -21.16 1.22 -0.52
CA PHE A 195 -21.77 2.54 -0.47
C PHE A 195 -20.71 3.65 -0.59
N TYR A 196 -19.60 3.55 0.14
CA TYR A 196 -18.53 4.53 0.20
C TYR A 196 -17.90 4.79 -1.17
N TYR A 197 -17.49 3.75 -1.90
CA TYR A 197 -16.87 3.90 -3.22
C TYR A 197 -17.87 4.37 -4.30
N SER A 198 -19.18 4.32 -4.05
CA SER A 198 -20.18 4.84 -5.00
C SER A 198 -20.21 6.37 -5.12
N PHE A 199 -19.72 7.10 -4.09
CA PHE A 199 -19.74 8.56 -4.07
C PHE A 199 -18.38 9.19 -3.71
N SER A 200 -17.49 8.47 -3.03
CA SER A 200 -16.23 9.03 -2.54
C SER A 200 -15.28 9.58 -3.62
N PRO A 201 -15.18 9.01 -4.86
CA PRO A 201 -14.32 9.61 -5.89
C PRO A 201 -14.76 11.03 -6.25
N ILE A 202 -16.07 11.23 -6.42
CA ILE A 202 -16.65 12.53 -6.78
C ILE A 202 -16.38 13.55 -5.68
N VAL A 203 -16.56 13.16 -4.41
CA VAL A 203 -16.29 14.04 -3.28
C VAL A 203 -14.79 14.39 -3.19
N ALA A 204 -13.91 13.42 -3.38
CA ALA A 204 -12.46 13.63 -3.34
C ALA A 204 -11.99 14.56 -4.48
N ASP A 205 -12.57 14.46 -5.67
CA ASP A 205 -12.33 15.41 -6.77
C ASP A 205 -12.77 16.82 -6.40
N MET A 206 -13.97 16.98 -5.83
CA MET A 206 -14.46 18.29 -5.37
C MET A 206 -13.56 18.91 -4.31
N GLU A 207 -12.97 18.12 -3.41
CA GLU A 207 -12.00 18.59 -2.42
C GLU A 207 -10.68 19.06 -3.06
N ARG A 208 -10.22 18.37 -4.12
CA ARG A 208 -9.01 18.78 -4.87
C ARG A 208 -9.22 20.10 -5.62
N GLU A 209 -10.42 20.32 -6.15
CA GLU A 209 -10.75 21.53 -6.92
C GLU A 209 -11.05 22.75 -6.04
N ASN A 210 -11.66 22.55 -4.87
CA ASN A 210 -12.12 23.66 -4.03
C ASN A 210 -11.56 23.59 -2.59
N PRO A 211 -10.55 24.43 -2.26
CA PRO A 211 -9.96 24.49 -0.92
C PRO A 211 -10.94 24.84 0.21
N VAL A 212 -12.01 25.60 -0.08
CA VAL A 212 -13.05 25.93 0.91
C VAL A 212 -13.92 24.72 1.20
N PHE A 213 -14.28 23.97 0.15
CA PHE A 213 -15.02 22.71 0.30
C PHE A 213 -14.20 21.68 1.08
N LYS A 214 -12.91 21.55 0.77
CA LYS A 214 -11.96 20.72 1.53
C LYS A 214 -11.94 21.05 3.02
N GLU A 215 -11.86 22.33 3.39
CA GLU A 215 -11.88 22.71 4.82
C GLU A 215 -13.26 22.48 5.47
N ALA A 216 -14.36 22.62 4.72
CA ALA A 216 -15.68 22.24 5.22
C ALA A 216 -15.79 20.73 5.47
N VAL A 217 -15.28 19.90 4.56
CA VAL A 217 -15.19 18.44 4.74
C VAL A 217 -14.30 18.11 5.93
N LYS A 218 -13.15 18.76 6.07
CA LYS A 218 -12.23 18.58 7.21
C LYS A 218 -12.89 18.86 8.56
N ILE A 219 -13.57 20.00 8.70
CA ILE A 219 -14.36 20.32 9.89
C ILE A 219 -15.46 19.28 10.10
N GLY A 220 -16.08 18.82 9.02
CA GLY A 220 -17.09 17.79 9.02
C GLY A 220 -16.58 16.45 9.53
N ILE A 221 -15.44 15.95 9.07
CA ILE A 221 -14.97 14.58 9.37
C ILE A 221 -14.05 14.47 10.59
N THR A 222 -13.46 15.58 11.05
CA THR A 222 -12.52 15.56 12.19
C THR A 222 -13.15 15.02 13.49
N PRO A 223 -14.38 15.41 13.87
CA PRO A 223 -15.02 14.87 15.07
C PRO A 223 -15.34 13.38 14.94
N LEU A 224 -15.77 12.94 13.75
CA LEU A 224 -15.97 11.53 13.42
C LEU A 224 -14.69 10.73 13.62
N LEU A 225 -13.56 11.19 13.07
CA LEU A 225 -12.24 10.55 13.24
C LEU A 225 -11.83 10.44 14.70
N SER A 226 -12.06 11.49 15.47
CA SER A 226 -11.75 11.51 16.90
C SER A 226 -12.57 10.47 17.67
N SER A 227 -13.84 10.28 17.32
CA SER A 227 -14.70 9.29 17.96
C SER A 227 -14.32 7.84 17.62
N LEU A 228 -13.81 7.60 16.40
CA LEU A 228 -13.41 6.26 15.94
C LEU A 228 -12.23 5.69 16.73
N VAL A 229 -11.39 6.53 17.36
CA VAL A 229 -10.30 6.09 18.24
C VAL A 229 -10.79 5.18 19.37
N ILE A 230 -12.05 5.28 19.79
CA ILE A 230 -12.60 4.39 20.82
C ILE A 230 -12.55 2.92 20.37
N LEU A 231 -12.72 2.64 19.07
CA LEU A 231 -12.64 1.28 18.54
C LEU A 231 -11.22 0.69 18.62
N SER A 232 -10.17 1.51 18.79
CA SER A 232 -8.81 1.00 18.94
C SER A 232 -8.61 0.15 20.20
N HIS A 233 -9.57 0.18 21.13
CA HIS A 233 -9.54 -0.55 22.40
C HIS A 233 -10.43 -1.81 22.39
N ALA A 234 -11.10 -2.13 21.28
CA ALA A 234 -11.87 -3.36 21.17
C ALA A 234 -10.93 -4.56 20.99
N GLU A 235 -11.05 -5.60 21.83
CA GLU A 235 -10.28 -6.85 21.70
C GLU A 235 -11.18 -8.05 21.33
N SER A 236 -12.51 -7.89 21.43
CA SER A 236 -13.49 -8.94 21.18
C SER A 236 -14.62 -8.51 20.23
N GLU A 237 -15.32 -9.48 19.62
CA GLU A 237 -16.47 -9.20 18.73
C GLU A 237 -17.57 -8.38 19.42
N SER A 238 -17.84 -8.67 20.69
CA SER A 238 -18.83 -7.93 21.48
C SER A 238 -18.44 -6.49 21.73
N GLU A 239 -17.14 -6.22 21.92
CA GLU A 239 -16.62 -4.86 22.12
C GLU A 239 -16.60 -4.08 20.81
N VAL A 240 -16.23 -4.70 19.68
CA VAL A 240 -16.33 -4.06 18.36
C VAL A 240 -17.77 -3.62 18.07
N LEU A 241 -18.75 -4.48 18.37
CA LEU A 241 -20.17 -4.13 18.24
C LEU A 241 -20.59 -3.03 19.23
N GLY A 242 -20.22 -3.16 20.50
CA GLY A 242 -20.57 -2.20 21.55
C GLY A 242 -20.01 -0.80 21.26
N TYR A 243 -18.70 -0.70 21.07
CA TYR A 243 -18.03 0.54 20.72
C TYR A 243 -18.47 1.08 19.36
N GLY A 244 -18.75 0.21 18.38
CA GLY A 244 -19.32 0.61 17.10
C GLY A 244 -20.67 1.32 17.26
N ILE A 245 -21.58 0.75 18.05
CA ILE A 245 -22.88 1.37 18.36
C ILE A 245 -22.70 2.70 19.10
N ASP A 246 -21.82 2.74 20.10
CA ASP A 246 -21.54 3.96 20.87
C ASP A 246 -20.99 5.08 19.98
N VAL A 247 -20.08 4.75 19.08
CA VAL A 247 -19.53 5.72 18.11
C VAL A 247 -20.62 6.22 17.16
N ILE A 248 -21.48 5.35 16.65
CA ILE A 248 -22.60 5.77 15.80
C ILE A 248 -23.53 6.73 16.56
N LEU A 249 -23.91 6.38 17.79
CA LEU A 249 -24.78 7.22 18.62
C LEU A 249 -24.13 8.56 18.95
N MET A 250 -22.84 8.57 19.27
CA MET A 250 -22.09 9.79 19.57
C MET A 250 -22.03 10.73 18.35
N ASN A 251 -21.77 10.18 17.16
CA ASN A 251 -21.77 10.96 15.92
C ASN A 251 -23.16 11.48 15.58
N VAL A 252 -24.21 10.66 15.68
CA VAL A 252 -25.59 11.13 15.44
C VAL A 252 -25.96 12.26 16.41
N GLY A 253 -25.59 12.14 17.68
CA GLY A 253 -25.76 13.20 18.67
C GLY A 253 -25.05 14.49 18.27
N MET A 254 -23.81 14.39 17.81
CA MET A 254 -22.99 15.54 17.45
C MET A 254 -23.46 16.23 16.16
N TYR A 255 -23.80 15.48 15.11
CA TYR A 255 -24.15 16.06 13.80
C TYR A 255 -25.62 16.49 13.68
N PHE A 256 -26.53 15.88 14.44
CA PHE A 256 -27.96 16.18 14.34
C PHE A 256 -28.51 16.85 15.60
N VAL A 257 -28.27 16.26 16.78
CA VAL A 257 -28.90 16.74 18.02
C VAL A 257 -28.32 18.07 18.46
N ALA A 258 -27.00 18.23 18.49
CA ALA A 258 -26.37 19.48 18.91
C ALA A 258 -26.76 20.68 18.01
N PRO A 259 -26.67 20.60 16.66
CA PRO A 259 -27.14 21.66 15.78
C PRO A 259 -28.62 21.96 15.91
N ALA A 260 -29.48 20.95 16.09
CA ALA A 260 -30.93 21.15 16.28
C ALA A 260 -31.24 21.91 17.56
N LEU A 261 -30.56 21.59 18.68
CA LEU A 261 -30.71 22.31 19.95
C LEU A 261 -30.21 23.74 19.87
N LEU A 262 -29.10 23.98 19.16
CA LEU A 262 -28.61 25.34 18.90
C LEU A 262 -29.64 26.15 18.12
N PHE A 263 -30.18 25.59 17.03
CA PHE A 263 -31.17 26.25 16.20
C PHE A 263 -32.48 26.55 16.96
N TYR A 264 -33.00 25.58 17.70
CA TYR A 264 -34.16 25.77 18.57
C TYR A 264 -33.90 26.84 19.65
N GLY A 265 -32.70 26.84 20.24
CA GLY A 265 -32.27 27.85 21.20
C GLY A 265 -32.21 29.26 20.62
N PHE A 266 -31.80 29.41 19.35
CA PHE A 266 -31.82 30.70 18.65
C PHE A 266 -33.24 31.17 18.33
N GLN A 267 -34.12 30.28 17.88
CA GLN A 267 -35.53 30.63 17.62
C GLN A 267 -36.23 31.08 18.89
N LYS A 268 -36.10 30.33 19.99
CA LYS A 268 -36.70 30.68 21.27
C LYS A 268 -36.22 32.03 21.82
N ARG A 269 -34.95 32.40 21.59
CA ARG A 269 -34.45 33.73 21.96
C ARG A 269 -35.00 34.83 21.06
N LYS A 270 -35.20 34.56 19.77
CA LYS A 270 -35.78 35.51 18.83
C LYS A 270 -37.26 35.78 19.11
N ASP A 271 -37.98 34.79 19.64
CA ASP A 271 -39.38 34.94 20.08
C ASP A 271 -39.53 35.70 21.42
N GLN A 272 -38.43 35.95 22.14
CA GLN A 272 -38.40 36.68 23.42
C GLN A 272 -37.86 38.12 23.32
N ILE A 273 -37.50 38.59 22.11
CA ILE A 273 -37.07 39.96 21.80
C ILE A 273 -38.13 40.61 20.93
#